data_AF-M8A338-F1
#
_entry.id   AF-M8A338-F1
#
_cell.length_a   1.000
_cell.length_b   1.000
_cell.length_c   1.000
_cell.angle_alpha   90.00
_cell.angle_beta   90.00
_cell.angle_gamma   90.00
#
_symmetry.space_group_name_H-M   'P 1'
#
loop_
_entity.id
_entity.type
_entity.pdbx_description
1 polymer ?
#
loop_
_entity_poly.entity_id
_entity_poly.type
_entity_poly.pdbx_seq_one_letter_code
_entity_poly.pdbx_strand_id
1 'polypeptide(L)'
;MSTRAASCVVARVGSFLARLRRGGRGAIAAPIQAPDLGNCNPPDLPTTAPDTNCCLTSGSSIGIIDFVLPPASSAPLRVRPATHLVDAEYLAKYERAVALMKQLPGDDPRSFEQQWRVHCAYCDGVYDQVGFPDLEIQVHNCWLFFPWHRSLV
;
A
#
# COMPACT_ATOMS: atom_id res chain seq x y z
N MET A 1 18.69 -3.06 13.01
CA MET A 1 18.28 -1.68 13.35
C MET A 1 18.49 -0.86 12.10
N SER A 2 17.41 -0.62 11.35
CA SER A 2 17.43 0.31 10.22
C SER A 2 17.91 1.69 10.70
N THR A 3 18.76 2.35 9.91
CA THR A 3 19.21 3.72 10.16
C THR A 3 18.29 4.76 9.50
N ARG A 4 17.24 4.31 8.80
CA ARG A 4 16.30 5.15 8.06
C ARG A 4 15.16 5.58 8.96
N ALA A 5 14.56 6.73 8.65
CA ALA A 5 13.46 7.26 9.44
C ALA A 5 12.12 6.94 8.76
N ALA A 6 11.18 6.39 9.50
CA ALA A 6 9.81 6.19 9.03
C ALA A 6 8.96 7.45 9.22
N SER A 7 8.22 7.86 8.19
CA SER A 7 7.34 9.04 8.28
C SER A 7 6.06 8.92 7.46
N CYS A 8 4.98 9.45 8.01
CA CYS A 8 3.69 9.64 7.33
C CYS A 8 3.54 11.03 6.68
N VAL A 9 4.58 11.85 6.76
CA VAL A 9 4.60 13.23 6.29
C VAL A 9 5.84 13.44 5.44
N VAL A 10 5.67 14.18 4.34
CA VAL A 10 6.79 14.61 3.51
C VAL A 10 7.69 15.53 4.31
N ALA A 11 8.99 15.25 4.34
CA ALA A 11 9.95 16.16 4.97
C ALA A 11 9.85 17.55 4.29
N ARG A 12 9.73 18.60 5.10
CA ARG A 12 9.67 19.97 4.56
C ARG A 12 10.93 20.25 3.74
N VAL A 13 10.78 20.39 2.43
CA VAL A 13 11.80 21.06 1.62
C VAL A 13 11.86 22.50 2.11
N GLY A 14 13.01 22.93 2.61
CA GLY A 14 13.24 24.33 3.00
C GLY A 14 12.78 25.26 1.88
N SER A 15 12.04 26.31 2.23
CA SER A 15 11.39 27.21 1.30
C SER A 15 12.32 27.67 0.17
N PHE A 16 12.14 27.14 -1.03
CA PHE A 16 12.63 27.81 -2.23
C PHE A 16 11.80 29.08 -2.42
N LEU A 17 12.48 30.23 -2.50
CA LEU A 17 11.88 31.54 -2.79
C LEU A 17 11.21 31.53 -4.17
N ALA A 18 9.96 31.08 -4.24
CA ALA A 18 9.12 31.24 -5.40
C ALA A 18 8.58 32.68 -5.43
N ARG A 19 8.97 33.43 -6.47
CA ARG A 19 8.51 34.80 -6.72
C ARG A 19 6.98 34.82 -6.87
N LEU A 20 6.27 35.44 -5.92
CA LEU A 20 4.81 35.56 -5.93
C LEU A 20 4.31 36.32 -7.16
N ARG A 21 3.63 35.60 -8.07
CA ARG A 21 2.57 36.19 -8.91
C ARG A 21 1.27 36.12 -8.13
N ARG A 22 0.63 37.27 -7.97
CA ARG A 22 -0.59 37.51 -7.20
C ARG A 22 -1.79 36.86 -7.92
N GLY A 23 -2.37 35.81 -7.34
CA GLY A 23 -3.63 35.21 -7.82
C GLY A 23 -3.85 33.78 -7.31
N GLY A 24 -4.58 33.65 -6.18
CA GLY A 24 -4.98 32.37 -5.59
C GLY A 24 -4.18 32.01 -4.34
N ARG A 25 -4.84 32.01 -3.17
CA ARG A 25 -4.33 31.34 -1.96
C ARG A 25 -4.47 29.83 -2.18
N GLY A 26 -3.59 29.26 -3.00
CA GLY A 26 -3.46 27.80 -3.10
C GLY A 26 -2.80 27.26 -1.83
N ALA A 27 -3.39 26.24 -1.21
CA ALA A 27 -2.68 25.48 -0.19
C ALA A 27 -1.53 24.73 -0.86
N ILE A 28 -0.30 24.99 -0.44
CA ILE A 28 0.87 24.20 -0.89
C ILE A 28 0.81 22.89 -0.10
N ALA A 29 0.32 21.83 -0.73
CA ALA A 29 0.31 20.49 -0.16
C ALA A 29 1.47 19.68 -0.75
N ALA A 30 2.16 18.92 0.10
CA ALA A 30 3.13 17.91 -0.29
C ALA A 30 2.64 16.55 0.24
N PRO A 31 1.66 15.91 -0.43
CA PRO A 31 1.16 14.60 -0.02
C PRO A 31 2.20 13.51 -0.29
N ILE A 32 2.20 12.48 0.54
CA ILE A 32 2.96 11.25 0.29
C ILE A 32 2.55 10.70 -1.08
N GLN A 33 3.52 10.45 -1.94
CA GLN A 33 3.33 9.87 -3.26
C GLN A 33 3.45 8.35 -3.19
N ALA A 34 2.80 7.64 -4.11
CA ALA A 34 3.06 6.22 -4.29
C ALA A 34 4.54 6.01 -4.67
N PRO A 35 5.22 5.00 -4.10
CA PRO A 35 6.61 4.72 -4.41
C PRO A 35 6.76 4.06 -5.79
N ASP A 36 7.99 4.05 -6.31
CA ASP A 36 8.34 3.13 -7.40
C ASP A 36 8.42 1.71 -6.84
N LEU A 37 7.51 0.84 -7.27
CA LEU A 37 7.36 -0.51 -6.72
C LEU A 37 8.57 -1.41 -6.99
N GLY A 38 9.40 -1.10 -7.98
CA GLY A 38 10.65 -1.82 -8.25
C GLY A 38 11.84 -1.32 -7.42
N ASN A 39 11.75 -0.14 -6.80
CA ASN A 39 12.77 0.35 -5.88
C ASN A 39 12.40 -0.04 -4.44
N CYS A 40 12.79 -1.26 -4.06
CA CYS A 40 12.46 -1.83 -2.77
C CYS A 40 13.70 -2.09 -1.92
N ASN A 41 13.57 -1.92 -0.61
CA ASN A 41 14.61 -2.13 0.37
C ASN A 41 14.33 -3.35 1.25
N PRO A 42 15.33 -3.92 1.93
CA PRO A 42 15.08 -4.90 2.99
C PRO A 42 14.16 -4.32 4.06
N PRO A 43 13.17 -5.08 4.57
CA PRO A 43 12.23 -4.56 5.56
C PRO A 43 12.89 -4.36 6.94
N ASP A 44 12.44 -3.37 7.71
CA ASP A 44 12.89 -3.11 9.08
C ASP A 44 12.14 -4.01 10.08
N LEU A 45 12.53 -5.28 10.11
CA LEU A 45 11.95 -6.28 11.02
C LEU A 45 12.85 -6.50 12.25
N PRO A 46 12.27 -6.95 13.39
CA PRO A 46 13.06 -7.41 14.53
C PRO A 46 14.05 -8.51 14.14
N THR A 47 15.21 -8.56 14.77
CA THR A 47 16.28 -9.54 14.46
C THR A 47 15.88 -11.00 14.69
N THR A 48 14.77 -11.24 15.38
CA THR A 48 14.19 -12.57 15.61
C THR A 48 13.24 -13.02 14.50
N ALA A 49 12.89 -12.14 13.56
CA ALA A 49 12.02 -12.47 12.44
C ALA A 49 12.77 -13.37 11.43
N PRO A 50 12.06 -14.30 10.76
CA PRO A 50 12.62 -15.01 9.62
C PRO A 50 13.10 -14.04 8.54
N ASP A 51 14.07 -14.46 7.72
CA ASP A 51 14.45 -13.71 6.53
C ASP A 51 13.23 -13.57 5.60
N THR A 52 12.70 -12.35 5.54
CA THR A 52 11.42 -12.04 4.92
C THR A 52 11.66 -11.02 3.82
N ASN A 53 11.41 -11.41 2.58
CA ASN A 53 11.42 -10.49 1.46
C ASN A 53 10.01 -9.94 1.25
N CYS A 54 9.88 -8.61 1.27
CA CYS A 54 8.60 -7.91 1.10
C CYS A 54 8.47 -7.16 -0.22
N CYS A 55 9.46 -7.25 -1.10
CA CYS A 55 9.38 -6.70 -2.45
C CYS A 55 8.30 -7.42 -3.27
N LEU A 56 7.57 -6.65 -4.07
CA LEU A 56 6.59 -7.17 -5.01
C LEU A 56 7.30 -7.74 -6.25
N THR A 57 6.87 -8.90 -6.74
CA THR A 57 7.48 -9.55 -7.93
C THR A 57 7.26 -8.79 -9.22
N SER A 58 6.16 -8.04 -9.34
CA SER A 58 5.81 -7.29 -10.56
C SER A 58 6.50 -5.91 -10.68
N GLY A 59 7.56 -5.67 -9.91
CA GLY A 59 8.27 -4.39 -9.79
C GLY A 59 8.49 -3.69 -11.13
N SER A 60 7.82 -2.55 -11.30
CA SER A 60 7.95 -1.58 -12.41
C SER A 60 7.60 -2.06 -13.83
N SER A 61 7.27 -3.33 -14.04
CA SER A 61 6.98 -3.90 -15.38
C SER A 61 5.52 -3.73 -15.84
N ILE A 62 4.65 -3.26 -14.95
CA ILE A 62 3.22 -3.02 -15.23
C ILE A 62 2.97 -1.52 -15.22
N GLY A 63 2.44 -0.99 -16.31
CA GLY A 63 2.06 0.43 -16.39
C GLY A 63 1.03 0.77 -15.31
N ILE A 64 1.38 1.73 -14.44
CA ILE A 64 0.46 2.27 -13.44
C ILE A 64 -0.63 3.05 -14.17
N ILE A 65 -1.90 2.74 -13.87
CA ILE A 65 -3.07 3.41 -14.45
C ILE A 65 -3.84 4.15 -13.36
N ASP A 66 -4.52 5.24 -13.75
CA ASP A 66 -5.40 5.97 -12.85
C ASP A 66 -6.62 5.12 -12.49
N PHE A 67 -6.99 5.12 -11.21
CA PHE A 67 -8.17 4.43 -10.73
C PHE A 67 -9.44 5.07 -11.31
N VAL A 68 -10.31 4.24 -11.88
CA VAL A 68 -11.63 4.63 -12.37
C VAL A 68 -12.68 3.93 -11.52
N LEU A 69 -13.65 4.70 -11.00
CA LEU A 69 -14.77 4.15 -10.25
C LEU A 69 -15.55 3.15 -11.14
N PRO A 70 -15.82 1.93 -10.65
CA PRO A 70 -16.65 0.99 -11.39
C PRO A 70 -18.05 1.58 -11.58
N PRO A 71 -18.68 1.42 -12.77
CA PRO A 71 -20.04 1.88 -12.99
C PRO A 71 -21.00 1.31 -11.96
N ALA A 72 -21.97 2.10 -11.50
CA ALA A 72 -22.96 1.63 -10.52
C ALA A 72 -23.75 0.38 -11.00
N SER A 73 -23.82 0.16 -12.31
CA SER A 73 -24.44 -1.00 -12.94
C SER A 73 -23.55 -2.24 -13.04
N SER A 74 -22.25 -2.17 -12.74
CA SER A 74 -21.32 -3.27 -13.02
C SER A 74 -21.44 -4.45 -12.05
N ALA A 75 -21.95 -4.22 -10.84
CA ALA A 75 -22.17 -5.26 -9.83
C ALA A 75 -23.15 -4.76 -8.75
N PRO A 76 -23.90 -5.67 -8.11
CA PRO A 76 -24.65 -5.30 -6.90
C PRO A 76 -23.69 -4.84 -5.79
N LEU A 77 -24.22 -4.04 -4.86
CA LEU A 77 -23.48 -3.61 -3.67
C LEU A 77 -22.98 -4.84 -2.90
N ARG A 78 -21.66 -4.94 -2.71
CA ARG A 78 -21.06 -6.02 -1.93
C ARG A 78 -21.24 -5.74 -0.44
N VAL A 79 -21.92 -6.65 0.26
CA VAL A 79 -22.13 -6.58 1.72
C VAL A 79 -21.12 -7.49 2.40
N ARG A 80 -20.42 -6.97 3.42
CA ARG A 80 -19.52 -7.75 4.29
C ARG A 80 -20.31 -8.14 5.55
N PRO A 81 -20.76 -9.40 5.69
CA PRO A 81 -21.48 -9.84 6.88
C PRO A 81 -20.55 -9.96 8.09
N ALA A 82 -21.13 -9.92 9.29
CA ALA A 82 -20.38 -10.25 10.51
C ALA A 82 -19.95 -11.72 10.47
N THR A 83 -18.66 -11.99 10.69
CA THR A 83 -18.06 -13.32 10.47
C THR A 83 -18.74 -14.45 11.26
N HIS A 84 -19.21 -14.17 12.48
CA HIS A 84 -19.87 -15.16 13.33
C HIS A 84 -21.34 -15.43 12.96
N LEU A 85 -21.90 -14.71 11.98
CA LEU A 85 -23.29 -14.82 11.51
C LEU A 85 -23.40 -15.25 10.04
N VAL A 86 -22.29 -15.62 9.40
CA VAL A 86 -22.31 -16.04 8.00
C VAL A 86 -22.97 -17.40 7.85
N ASP A 87 -23.67 -17.60 6.73
CA ASP A 87 -24.23 -18.90 6.39
C ASP A 87 -23.18 -19.85 5.78
N ALA A 88 -23.58 -21.11 5.60
CA ALA A 88 -22.71 -22.15 5.05
C ALA A 88 -22.31 -21.86 3.59
N GLU A 89 -23.15 -21.18 2.82
CA GLU A 89 -22.87 -20.85 1.42
C GLU A 89 -21.76 -19.79 1.32
N TYR A 90 -21.87 -18.71 2.10
CA TYR A 90 -20.87 -17.68 2.21
C TYR A 90 -19.54 -18.26 2.69
N LEU A 91 -19.57 -19.11 3.72
CA LEU A 91 -18.37 -19.75 4.24
C LEU A 91 -17.69 -20.61 3.17
N ALA A 92 -18.44 -21.50 2.50
CA ALA A 92 -17.90 -22.34 1.44
C ALA A 92 -17.32 -21.52 0.28
N LYS A 93 -17.97 -20.40 -0.09
CA LYS A 93 -17.47 -19.48 -1.10
C LYS A 93 -16.17 -18.80 -0.67
N TYR A 94 -16.07 -18.35 0.57
CA TYR A 94 -14.87 -17.71 1.11
C TYR A 94 -13.70 -18.69 1.20
N GLU A 95 -13.93 -19.89 1.74
CA GLU A 95 -12.93 -20.96 1.82
C GLU A 95 -12.40 -21.33 0.43
N ARG A 96 -13.31 -21.50 -0.55
CA ARG A 96 -12.92 -21.75 -1.93
C ARG A 96 -12.09 -20.62 -2.52
N ALA A 97 -12.47 -19.37 -2.29
CA ALA A 97 -11.73 -18.21 -2.80
C ALA A 97 -10.31 -18.14 -2.23
N VAL A 98 -10.15 -18.35 -0.91
CA VAL A 98 -8.84 -18.38 -0.26
C VAL A 98 -8.02 -19.58 -0.72
N ALA A 99 -8.63 -20.75 -0.89
CA ALA A 99 -7.94 -21.94 -1.42
C ALA A 99 -7.40 -21.69 -2.83
N LEU A 100 -8.19 -21.07 -3.71
CA LEU A 100 -7.75 -20.69 -5.06
C LEU A 100 -6.62 -19.66 -5.02
N MET A 101 -6.72 -18.64 -4.15
CA MET A 101 -5.68 -17.62 -3.97
C MET A 101 -4.34 -18.23 -3.52
N LYS A 102 -4.38 -19.24 -2.65
CA LYS A 102 -3.20 -19.99 -2.18
C LYS A 102 -2.60 -20.94 -3.22
N GLN A 103 -3.39 -21.36 -4.22
CA GLN A 103 -2.93 -22.21 -5.32
C GLN A 103 -2.28 -21.42 -6.47
N LEU A 104 -2.43 -20.10 -6.49
CA LEU A 104 -1.76 -19.26 -7.49
C LEU A 104 -0.23 -19.34 -7.32
N PRO A 105 0.54 -19.22 -8.42
CA PRO A 105 1.98 -19.07 -8.36
C PRO A 105 2.39 -17.91 -7.45
N GLY A 106 3.50 -18.05 -6.72
CA GLY A 106 3.95 -17.03 -5.76
C GLY A 106 4.28 -15.67 -6.40
N ASP A 107 4.57 -15.64 -7.70
CA ASP A 107 4.83 -14.42 -8.47
C ASP A 107 3.57 -13.79 -9.09
N ASP A 108 2.42 -14.48 -9.09
CA ASP A 108 1.13 -13.88 -9.49
C ASP A 108 0.77 -12.78 -8.49
N PRO A 109 0.52 -11.52 -8.93
CA PRO A 109 0.23 -10.40 -8.04
C PRO A 109 -1.04 -10.59 -7.18
N ARG A 110 -1.90 -11.55 -7.53
CA ARG A 110 -3.13 -11.91 -6.80
C ARG A 110 -2.92 -13.06 -5.83
N SER A 111 -1.75 -13.70 -5.84
CA SER A 111 -1.48 -14.85 -4.99
C SER A 111 -1.54 -14.50 -3.51
N PHE A 112 -1.78 -15.50 -2.68
CA PHE A 112 -1.80 -15.32 -1.24
C PHE A 112 -0.48 -14.73 -0.73
N GLU A 113 0.63 -15.09 -1.37
CA GLU A 113 1.96 -14.56 -1.07
C GLU A 113 2.07 -13.06 -1.40
N GLN A 114 1.67 -12.64 -2.59
CA GLN A 114 1.76 -11.23 -2.96
C GLN A 114 0.83 -10.34 -2.15
N GLN A 115 -0.37 -10.82 -1.77
CA GLN A 115 -1.31 -10.05 -0.96
C GLN A 115 -0.73 -9.68 0.43
N TRP A 116 0.00 -10.57 1.11
CA TRP A 116 0.65 -10.20 2.38
C TRP A 116 1.89 -9.32 2.16
N ARG A 117 2.64 -9.51 1.05
CA ARG A 117 3.80 -8.67 0.70
C ARG A 117 3.40 -7.22 0.52
N VAL A 118 2.23 -6.92 -0.05
CA VAL A 118 1.71 -5.54 -0.12
C VAL A 118 1.61 -4.91 1.26
N HIS A 119 1.13 -5.64 2.26
CA HIS A 119 1.10 -5.11 3.63
C HIS A 119 2.50 -4.92 4.20
N CYS A 120 3.36 -5.94 4.12
CA CYS A 120 4.72 -5.81 4.63
C CYS A 120 5.46 -4.60 4.01
N ALA A 121 5.36 -4.42 2.69
CA ALA A 121 6.13 -3.39 2.00
C ALA A 121 5.82 -1.95 2.47
N TYR A 122 4.55 -1.64 2.71
CA TYR A 122 4.13 -0.29 3.12
C TYR A 122 4.23 -0.06 4.64
N CYS A 123 4.43 -1.12 5.42
CA CYS A 123 4.38 -1.07 6.87
C CYS A 123 5.75 -1.24 7.52
N ASP A 124 6.67 -1.94 6.85
CA ASP A 124 7.97 -2.35 7.39
C ASP A 124 9.13 -1.71 6.61
N GLY A 125 8.97 -0.47 6.14
CA GLY A 125 10.11 0.35 5.67
C GLY A 125 10.70 -0.01 4.31
N VAL A 126 10.00 -0.78 3.48
CA VAL A 126 10.53 -1.25 2.19
C VAL A 126 10.64 -0.12 1.16
N TYR A 127 9.76 0.87 1.23
CA TYR A 127 9.68 1.97 0.26
C TYR A 127 10.09 3.31 0.86
N ASP A 128 10.95 4.04 0.16
CA ASP A 128 11.27 5.43 0.48
C ASP A 128 10.27 6.40 -0.17
N GLN A 129 10.11 7.58 0.44
CA GLN A 129 9.30 8.65 -0.12
C GLN A 129 9.97 9.22 -1.38
N VAL A 130 9.15 9.45 -2.43
CA VAL A 130 9.63 10.03 -3.68
C VAL A 130 10.29 11.39 -3.43
N GLY A 131 11.58 11.52 -3.78
CA GLY A 131 12.38 12.72 -3.58
C GLY A 131 13.04 12.85 -2.20
N PHE A 132 12.86 11.88 -1.30
CA PHE A 132 13.44 11.84 0.03
C PHE A 132 14.01 10.43 0.31
N PRO A 133 15.21 10.12 -0.25
CA PRO A 133 15.88 8.86 0.07
C PRO A 133 16.11 8.75 1.58
N ASP A 134 16.06 7.53 2.12
CA ASP A 134 16.19 7.21 3.55
C ASP A 134 15.06 7.73 4.46
N LEU A 135 14.00 8.29 3.87
CA LEU A 135 12.75 8.60 4.56
C LEU A 135 11.68 7.62 4.10
N GLU A 136 11.42 6.61 4.91
CA GLU A 136 10.50 5.52 4.57
C GLU A 136 9.04 6.00 4.58
N ILE A 137 8.24 5.42 3.69
CA ILE A 137 6.79 5.50 3.75
C ILE A 137 6.32 4.63 4.93
N GLN A 138 5.53 5.23 5.81
CA GLN A 138 4.80 4.51 6.85
C GLN A 138 3.30 4.84 6.74
N VAL A 139 2.47 3.81 6.84
CA VAL A 139 1.00 3.95 6.78
C VAL A 139 0.35 3.77 8.16
N HIS A 140 1.08 3.23 9.13
CA HIS A 140 0.65 3.09 10.52
C HIS A 140 0.90 4.36 11.35
N ASN A 141 0.19 4.46 12.49
CA ASN A 141 0.34 5.53 13.48
C ASN A 141 0.08 6.94 12.95
N CYS A 142 -0.72 7.06 11.88
CA CYS A 142 -1.08 8.34 11.29
C CYS A 142 -2.39 8.27 10.49
N TRP A 143 -2.76 9.40 9.90
CA TRP A 143 -4.00 9.56 9.13
C TRP A 143 -4.10 8.72 7.84
N LEU A 144 -2.99 8.11 7.38
CA LEU A 144 -2.97 7.26 6.20
C LEU A 144 -3.52 5.87 6.49
N PHE A 145 -3.60 5.49 7.78
CA PHE A 145 -4.04 4.17 8.22
C PHE A 145 -5.37 3.78 7.59
N PHE A 146 -6.42 4.57 7.78
CA PHE A 146 -7.76 4.24 7.25
C PHE A 146 -7.85 4.24 5.72
N PRO A 147 -7.41 5.30 4.98
CA PRO A 147 -7.54 5.30 3.53
C PRO A 147 -6.68 4.23 2.86
N TRP A 148 -5.47 3.95 3.37
CA TRP A 148 -4.62 2.90 2.81
C TRP A 148 -5.23 1.51 3.02
N HIS A 149 -5.65 1.18 4.24
CA HIS A 149 -6.30 -0.12 4.51
C HIS A 149 -7.63 -0.28 3.78
N ARG A 150 -8.36 0.82 3.49
CA ARG A 150 -9.57 0.76 2.66
C ARG A 150 -9.28 0.33 1.22
N SER A 151 -8.13 0.72 0.67
CA SER A 151 -7.71 0.34 -0.67
C SER A 151 -7.11 -1.08 -0.72
N LEU A 152 -6.60 -1.59 0.39
CA LEU A 152 -6.04 -2.94 0.49
C LEU A 152 -7.12 -4.05 0.50
N VAL A 153 -8.32 -3.77 1.04
CA VAL A 153 -9.36 -4.78 1.37
C VAL A 153 -10.53 -4.89 0.39
#